data_AF-A0A6V7I4P6-F1
#
_entry.id   AF-A0A6V7I4P6-F1
#
_cell.length_a   1.000
_cell.length_b   1.000
_cell.length_c   1.000
_cell.angle_alpha   90.00
_cell.angle_beta   90.00
_cell.angle_gamma   90.00
#
_symmetry.space_group_name_H-M   'P 1'
#
loop_
_entity.id
_entity.type
_entity.pdbx_description
1 polymer ?
#
loop_
_entity_poly.entity_id
_entity_poly.type
_entity_poly.pdbx_seq_one_letter_code
_entity_poly.pdbx_strand_id
1 'polypeptide(L)' 'EILGHNEDALGETLNHWYIVSAHVTEPGYKEEKFSSLSYAGFLPGYTMGFNSHGLVFSINTLSAKTLRSGKT' A
#
# COMPACT_ATOMS: atom_id res chain seq x y z
N GLU A 1 12.46 1.60 16.03
CA GLU A 1 13.07 1.55 14.68
C GLU A 1 12.25 2.43 13.74
N ILE A 2 12.84 2.94 12.65
CA ILE A 2 12.17 3.84 11.69
C ILE A 2 12.31 3.25 10.29
N LEU A 3 11.21 3.14 9.55
CA LEU A 3 11.18 2.79 8.13
C LEU A 3 10.86 4.05 7.31
N GLY A 4 11.66 4.33 6.29
CA GLY A 4 11.45 5.44 5.36
C GLY A 4 11.38 4.95 3.91
N HIS A 5 10.53 5.59 3.11
CA HIS A 5 10.30 5.27 1.69
C HIS A 5 9.84 6.51 0.95
N ASN A 6 10.33 6.72 -0.28
CA ASN A 6 9.82 7.74 -1.19
C ASN A 6 8.94 7.06 -2.25
N GLU A 7 7.77 7.61 -2.49
CA GLU A 7 6.86 7.11 -3.53
C GLU A 7 7.15 7.84 -4.85
N ASP A 8 7.64 7.12 -5.84
CA ASP A 8 7.83 7.62 -7.21
C ASP A 8 6.60 7.30 -8.07
N ALA A 9 6.09 8.29 -8.79
CA ALA A 9 4.86 8.16 -9.58
C ALA A 9 4.89 8.96 -10.87
N LEU A 10 3.92 8.71 -11.76
CA LEU A 10 3.74 9.48 -12.99
C LEU A 10 3.26 10.91 -12.67
N GLY A 11 3.63 11.89 -13.49
CA GLY A 11 3.30 13.31 -13.26
C GLY A 11 1.79 13.57 -13.21
N GLU A 12 0.99 12.78 -13.93
CA GLU A 12 -0.47 12.83 -13.95
C GLU A 12 -1.09 12.51 -12.58
N THR A 13 -0.38 11.75 -11.74
CA THR A 13 -0.82 11.42 -10.37
C THR A 13 -0.56 12.54 -9.37
N LEU A 14 0.14 13.59 -9.77
CA LEU A 14 0.38 14.75 -8.91
C LEU A 14 -0.96 15.36 -8.48
N ASN A 15 -1.11 15.58 -7.18
CA ASN A 15 -2.34 16.03 -6.52
C ASN A 15 -3.53 15.04 -6.59
N HIS A 16 -3.33 13.82 -7.08
CA HIS A 16 -4.34 12.75 -7.15
C HIS A 16 -4.00 11.59 -6.20
N TRP A 17 -3.58 11.93 -4.98
CA TRP A 17 -3.32 10.97 -3.92
C TRP A 17 -3.83 11.50 -2.59
N TYR A 18 -4.12 10.59 -1.67
CA TYR A 18 -4.57 10.89 -0.33
C TYR A 18 -4.01 9.87 0.65
N ILE A 19 -4.04 10.22 1.94
CA ILE A 19 -3.83 9.26 3.02
C ILE A 19 -5.21 8.80 3.48
N VAL A 20 -5.50 7.52 3.31
CA VAL A 20 -6.68 6.89 3.91
C VAL A 20 -6.34 6.53 5.34
N SER A 21 -7.22 6.87 6.28
CA SER A 21 -7.28 6.24 7.59
C SER A 21 -8.60 5.47 7.67
N ALA A 22 -8.52 4.14 7.71
CA ALA A 22 -9.68 3.26 7.68
C ALA A 22 -9.78 2.41 8.94
N HIS A 23 -11.02 2.13 9.35
CA HIS A 23 -11.36 1.17 10.39
C HIS A 23 -12.28 0.12 9.77
N VAL A 24 -11.75 -1.07 9.59
CA VAL A 24 -12.49 -2.21 9.05
C VAL A 24 -13.07 -2.99 10.23
N THR A 25 -14.40 -3.08 10.24
CA THR A 25 -15.17 -3.81 11.24
C THR A 25 -15.97 -4.90 10.54
N GLU A 26 -15.74 -6.17 10.91
CA GLU A 26 -16.50 -7.30 10.39
C GLU A 26 -16.86 -8.25 11.55
N PRO A 27 -18.14 -8.63 11.73
CA PRO A 27 -18.54 -9.54 12.79
C PRO A 27 -17.78 -10.87 12.76
N GLY A 28 -17.21 -11.28 13.89
CA GLY A 28 -16.46 -12.53 14.00
C GLY A 28 -14.98 -12.44 13.59
N TYR A 29 -14.53 -11.30 13.08
CA TYR A 29 -13.13 -11.05 12.76
C TYR A 29 -12.51 -9.99 13.67
N LYS A 30 -11.17 -9.98 13.70
CA LYS A 30 -10.41 -8.96 14.43
C LYS A 30 -10.55 -7.62 13.71
N GLU A 31 -10.84 -6.56 14.45
CA GLU A 31 -10.84 -5.22 13.90
C GLU A 31 -9.46 -4.85 13.33
N GLU A 32 -9.47 -4.18 12.19
CA GLU A 32 -8.27 -3.67 11.55
C GLU A 32 -8.38 -2.15 11.41
N LYS A 33 -7.34 -1.44 11.87
CA LYS A 33 -7.22 0.01 11.75
C LYS A 33 -5.89 0.28 11.09
N PHE A 34 -5.93 0.89 9.91
CA PHE A 34 -4.73 1.16 9.15
C PHE A 34 -4.77 2.53 8.52
N SER A 35 -3.58 3.03 8.22
CA SER A 35 -3.37 4.18 7.36
C SER A 35 -2.52 3.80 6.16
N SER A 36 -2.89 4.29 4.97
CA SER A 36 -2.19 3.99 3.73
C SER A 36 -2.21 5.22 2.83
N LEU A 37 -1.08 5.49 2.17
CA LEU A 37 -1.09 6.35 0.99
C LEU A 37 -1.89 5.64 -0.12
N SER A 38 -2.66 6.38 -0.91
CA SER A 38 -3.50 5.81 -1.96
C SER A 38 -3.69 6.80 -3.10
N TYR A 39 -3.62 6.30 -4.33
CA TYR A 39 -3.99 7.07 -5.52
C TYR A 39 -5.51 7.17 -5.63
N ALA A 40 -5.99 8.28 -6.20
CA ALA A 40 -7.41 8.48 -6.42
C ALA A 40 -8.00 7.38 -7.31
N GLY A 41 -9.09 6.75 -6.84
CA GLY A 41 -9.75 5.65 -7.54
C GLY A 41 -9.15 4.26 -7.31
N PHE A 42 -8.08 4.15 -6.51
CA PHE A 42 -7.47 2.87 -6.14
C PHE A 42 -7.82 2.49 -4.70
N LEU A 43 -7.93 1.19 -4.43
CA LEU A 43 -8.02 0.68 -3.07
C LEU A 43 -6.69 0.86 -2.33
N PRO A 44 -6.72 1.12 -1.01
CA PRO A 44 -5.50 1.22 -0.22
C PRO A 44 -4.75 -0.12 -0.17
N GLY A 45 -3.41 -0.04 -0.06
CA GLY A 45 -2.53 -1.20 0.06
C GLY A 45 -1.52 -1.38 -1.08
N TYR A 46 -1.59 -0.62 -2.17
CA TYR A 46 -0.60 -0.70 -3.26
C TYR A 46 0.70 0.10 -3.00
N THR A 47 0.66 1.11 -2.13
CA THR A 47 1.82 1.99 -1.86
C THR A 47 2.46 1.66 -0.52
N MET A 48 2.53 2.60 0.42
CA MET A 48 2.96 2.38 1.80
C MET A 48 1.78 2.39 2.77
N GLY A 49 1.93 1.70 3.89
CA GLY A 49 0.95 1.75 4.97
C GLY A 49 1.45 1.19 6.29
N PHE A 50 0.65 1.41 7.33
CA PHE A 50 0.85 0.85 8.65
C PHE A 50 -0.48 0.59 9.35
N ASN A 51 -0.49 -0.35 10.29
CA ASN A 51 -1.69 -0.69 11.06
C ASN A 51 -1.51 -0.55 12.57
N SER A 52 -2.62 -0.60 13.32
CA SER A 52 -2.63 -0.46 14.79
C SER A 52 -1.95 -1.61 15.53
N HIS A 53 -1.61 -2.69 14.81
CA HIS A 53 -0.94 -3.87 15.36
C HIS A 53 0.58 -3.83 15.19
N GLY A 54 1.13 -2.73 14.65
CA GLY A 54 2.57 -2.51 14.51
C GLY A 54 3.17 -3.01 13.20
N LEU A 55 2.36 -3.48 12.25
CA LEU A 55 2.84 -3.77 10.90
C LEU A 55 3.07 -2.46 10.15
N VAL A 56 4.24 -2.34 9.53
CA VAL A 56 4.61 -1.24 8.64
C VAL A 56 5.13 -1.87 7.35
N PHE A 57 4.70 -1.37 6.20
CA PHE A 57 5.13 -1.86 4.90
C PHE A 57 5.32 -0.73 3.89
N SER A 58 6.20 -0.99 2.91
CA SER A 58 6.33 -0.21 1.68
C SER A 58 6.40 -1.14 0.48
N ILE A 59 6.11 -0.62 -0.70
CA ILE A 59 6.09 -1.38 -1.95
C ILE A 59 7.04 -0.72 -2.95
N ASN A 60 7.81 -1.55 -3.64
CA ASN A 60 8.63 -1.13 -4.77
C ASN A 60 8.15 -1.87 -6.02
N THR A 61 7.91 -1.13 -7.09
CA THR A 61 7.59 -1.72 -8.39
C THR A 61 8.85 -2.33 -8.99
N LEU A 62 8.83 -3.63 -9.25
CA LEU A 62 9.92 -4.36 -9.88
C LEU A 62 9.56 -4.70 -11.34
N SER A 63 10.53 -4.54 -12.24
CA SER A 63 10.40 -4.97 -13.64
C SER A 63 11.49 -5.99 -13.96
N ALA A 64 11.10 -7.26 -14.08
CA ALA A 64 12.04 -8.33 -14.38
C ALA A 64 12.44 -8.31 -15.86
N LYS A 65 13.74 -8.32 -16.15
CA LYS A 65 14.27 -8.39 -17.52
C LYS A 65 13.82 -9.64 -18.28
N THR A 66 13.62 -10.74 -17.56
CA THR A 66 13.22 -12.03 -18.15
C THR A 66 12.20 -12.69 -17.24
N LEU A 67 10.96 -12.76 -17.70
CA LEU A 67 9.91 -13.52 -17.06
C LEU A 67 10.04 -14.99 -17.47
N ARG A 68 10.14 -15.89 -16.50
CA ARG A 68 10.04 -17.33 -16.76
C ARG A 68 8.58 -17.72 -16.59
N SER A 69 8.01 -18.39 -17.59
CA SER A 69 6.68 -19.00 -17.44
C SER A 69 6.74 -20.00 -16.30
N GLY A 70 5.88 -19.83 -15.30
CA GLY A 70 5.79 -20.71 -14.14
C GLY A 70 5.30 -22.09 -14.58
N LYS A 71 6.23 -22.99 -14.87
CA LYS A 71 5.99 -24.42 -14.63
C LYS A 71 6.42 -24.69 -13.19
N THR A 72 5.50 -24.45 -12.26
CA THR A 72 5.54 -25.07 -10.93
C THR A 72 5.20 -26.54 -11.05
#